data_AF-A0A034WJ81-F1
#
_entry.id   AF-A0A034WJ81-F1
#
_cell.length_a   1.000
_cell.length_b   1.000
_cell.length_c   1.000
_cell.angle_alpha   90.00
_cell.angle_beta   90.00
_cell.angle_gamma   90.00
#
_symmetry.space_group_name_H-M   'P 1'
#
loop_
_entity.id
_entity.type
_entity.pdbx_description
1 polymer ?
#
loop_
_entity_poly.entity_id
_entity_poly.type
_entity_poly.pdbx_seq_one_letter_code
_entity_poly.pdbx_strand_id
1 'polypeptide(L)'
;LPYQLTLRRLYNFVTTLKSRQLAAMSLTFSKRSNTPTQKSVRLKVTAVSRTSSFALLLFMLTILLIFAFGSAAAQTATTTMNDQYLMVEYLNTQAVLTDTLRRYIEALQQRIGFIKSKTNEIKAINDVAAADMHKYVSNPLNALTILKRVTSDWQMLRQYAHNIDSTTEIVKNLTITRKSLKFPSESDFDEAALNLLRIQGVYQLEPERLAVGEVNGIKLGAAMSWSDCLEIGRKSVKNGDFVIAKFWMEVALGKLPAVAGALMVAANATEGMTSTEGPSAEVRNARLQIMEALAIIESNMGNLDSALDIINTLLKKHPKNKNLLKTKTRVERKFRKPKKNSKKASKQSKENKAQ
;
A
#
# COMPACT_ATOMS: atom_id res chain seq x y z
N LEU A 1 19.27 19.89 -7.19
CA LEU A 1 18.78 21.15 -6.56
C LEU A 1 17.38 21.10 -5.91
N PRO A 2 16.41 20.21 -6.25
CA PRO A 2 15.10 20.21 -5.56
C PRO A 2 15.09 19.57 -4.15
N TYR A 3 16.07 18.71 -3.84
CA TYR A 3 16.18 17.97 -2.56
C TYR A 3 16.59 18.83 -1.36
N GLN A 4 17.35 19.90 -1.61
CA GLN A 4 17.72 20.87 -0.57
C GLN A 4 16.51 21.73 -0.15
N LEU A 5 15.50 21.85 -1.03
CA LEU A 5 14.29 22.62 -0.75
C LEU A 5 13.32 21.86 0.17
N THR A 6 13.22 20.53 0.05
CA THR A 6 12.32 19.68 0.85
C THR A 6 12.85 19.46 2.27
N LEU A 7 14.16 19.22 2.43
CA LEU A 7 14.80 19.12 3.75
C LEU A 7 14.77 20.46 4.50
N ARG A 8 14.97 21.59 3.81
CA ARG A 8 14.85 22.92 4.41
C ARG A 8 13.42 23.23 4.84
N ARG A 9 12.40 22.71 4.13
CA ARG A 9 10.98 22.83 4.52
C ARG A 9 10.63 21.98 5.75
N LEU A 10 11.10 20.73 5.81
CA LEU A 10 10.92 19.85 6.98
C LEU A 10 11.67 20.39 8.22
N TYR A 11 12.89 20.88 8.04
CA TYR A 11 13.66 21.51 9.11
C TYR A 11 13.01 22.82 9.58
N ASN A 12 12.53 23.67 8.66
CA ASN A 12 11.81 24.89 9.00
C ASN A 12 10.47 24.60 9.71
N PHE A 13 9.80 23.50 9.37
CA PHE A 13 8.57 23.05 10.04
C PHE A 13 8.84 22.61 11.48
N VAL A 14 9.87 21.77 11.68
CA VAL A 14 10.28 21.31 13.02
C VAL A 14 10.77 22.49 13.88
N THR A 15 11.49 23.45 13.30
CA THR A 15 12.01 24.62 14.04
C THR A 15 10.94 25.66 14.33
N THR A 16 9.94 25.87 13.46
CA THR A 16 8.79 26.76 13.75
C THR A 16 7.85 26.19 14.80
N LEU A 17 7.69 24.86 14.85
CA LEU A 17 7.01 24.15 15.95
C LEU A 17 7.77 24.30 17.27
N LYS A 18 9.10 24.21 17.24
CA LYS A 18 9.96 24.38 18.42
C LYS A 18 10.03 25.83 18.90
N SER A 19 10.04 26.82 17.99
CA SER A 19 10.11 28.25 18.34
C SER A 19 8.79 28.79 18.89
N ARG A 20 7.64 28.24 18.46
CA ARG A 20 6.33 28.58 19.04
C ARG A 20 6.12 27.99 20.45
N GLN A 21 6.81 26.90 20.78
CA GLN A 21 6.81 26.29 22.12
C GLN A 21 7.82 26.93 23.09
N LEU A 22 8.89 27.55 22.58
CA LEU A 22 9.98 28.12 23.39
C LEU A 22 9.88 29.64 23.64
N ALA A 23 8.82 30.31 23.18
CA ALA A 23 8.59 31.74 23.45
C ALA A 23 8.24 32.07 24.93
N ALA A 24 8.29 31.10 25.84
CA ALA A 24 7.97 31.27 27.27
C ALA A 24 9.19 31.34 28.21
N MET A 25 10.43 31.40 27.71
CA MET A 25 11.59 31.46 28.61
C MET A 25 12.71 32.35 28.04
N SER A 26 12.63 33.63 28.40
CA SER A 26 13.69 34.61 28.19
C SER A 26 14.85 34.35 29.14
N LEU A 27 16.07 34.16 28.62
CA LEU A 27 17.29 34.60 29.29
C LEU A 27 18.32 35.03 28.23
N THR A 28 18.73 36.28 28.37
CA THR A 28 19.55 37.11 27.49
C THR A 28 21.04 37.08 27.83
N PHE A 29 21.85 37.37 26.81
CA PHE A 29 23.21 37.97 26.85
C PHE A 29 24.37 37.05 27.33
N SER A 30 25.61 37.11 26.85
CA SER A 30 26.36 38.15 26.12
C SER A 30 27.50 37.54 25.27
N LYS A 31 27.98 38.32 24.31
CA LYS A 31 28.92 38.04 23.21
C LYS A 31 30.38 38.35 23.59
N ARG A 32 31.32 37.86 22.76
CA ARG A 32 32.64 38.44 22.37
C ARG A 32 33.87 37.72 22.99
N SER A 33 34.97 37.39 22.31
CA SER A 33 35.42 37.37 20.90
C SER A 33 36.77 36.66 20.79
N ASN A 34 37.10 36.24 19.56
CA ASN A 34 38.43 36.14 18.94
C ASN A 34 39.31 34.89 19.18
N THR A 35 39.59 34.28 18.03
CA THR A 35 40.57 33.27 17.60
C THR A 35 42.03 33.63 17.94
N PRO A 36 43.05 32.87 17.47
CA PRO A 36 43.28 31.42 17.54
C PRO A 36 44.71 31.15 18.07
N THR A 37 45.00 30.08 18.81
CA THR A 37 46.36 29.50 18.78
C THR A 37 46.34 28.04 19.21
N GLN A 38 46.87 27.21 18.33
CA GLN A 38 47.30 25.85 18.58
C GLN A 38 48.30 25.86 19.75
N LYS A 39 47.86 25.41 20.92
CA LYS A 39 48.75 25.05 22.02
C LYS A 39 48.56 23.57 22.29
N SER A 40 49.62 22.82 22.04
CA SER A 40 49.79 21.44 22.51
C SER A 40 49.51 21.39 24.00
N VAL A 41 48.36 20.84 24.40
CA VAL A 41 48.06 20.58 25.80
C VAL A 41 48.90 19.36 26.21
N ARG A 42 50.08 19.63 26.78
CA ARG A 42 50.78 18.62 27.59
C ARG A 42 49.91 18.38 28.83
N LEU A 43 49.27 17.22 28.90
CA LEU A 43 48.65 16.72 30.13
C LEU A 43 49.75 16.42 31.15
N LYS A 44 50.10 17.42 31.95
CA LYS A 44 50.77 17.19 33.23
C LYS A 44 49.71 16.60 34.15
N VAL A 45 49.71 15.28 34.32
CA VAL A 45 48.95 14.64 35.40
C VAL A 45 49.70 14.93 36.70
N THR A 46 49.41 16.08 37.29
CA THR A 46 49.74 16.32 38.69
C THR A 46 48.75 15.52 39.53
N ALA A 47 49.25 14.57 40.31
CA ALA A 47 48.45 13.81 41.26
C ALA A 47 47.75 14.79 42.21
N VAL A 48 46.45 14.98 42.03
CA VAL A 48 45.62 15.74 42.96
C VAL A 48 45.32 14.84 44.14
N SER A 49 45.91 15.20 45.27
CA SER A 49 45.65 14.60 46.56
C SER A 49 44.19 14.80 46.97
N ARG A 50 43.59 13.71 47.46
CA ARG A 50 42.29 13.66 48.15
C ARG A 50 41.11 14.21 47.33
N THR A 51 40.79 13.51 46.24
CA THR A 51 39.52 13.71 45.54
C THR A 51 38.37 13.25 46.44
N SER A 52 37.46 14.18 46.76
CA SER A 52 36.20 13.86 47.44
C SER A 52 35.48 12.78 46.65
N SER A 53 35.02 11.71 47.32
CA SER A 53 34.29 10.58 46.71
C SER A 53 33.16 11.04 45.78
N PHE A 54 32.63 12.24 46.03
CA PHE A 54 31.61 12.91 45.22
C PHE A 54 32.07 13.26 43.79
N ALA A 55 33.32 13.66 43.60
CA ALA A 55 33.87 14.02 42.28
C ALA A 55 34.08 12.77 41.40
N LEU A 56 34.49 11.66 42.00
CA LEU A 56 34.58 10.36 41.32
C LEU A 56 33.19 9.84 40.94
N LEU A 57 32.19 10.02 41.82
CA LEU A 57 30.81 9.61 41.55
C LEU A 57 30.18 10.42 40.42
N LEU A 58 30.41 11.74 40.38
CA LEU A 58 29.97 12.60 39.27
C LEU A 58 30.65 12.24 37.96
N PHE A 59 31.97 11.95 37.97
CA PHE A 59 32.69 11.52 36.77
C PHE A 59 32.16 10.18 36.24
N MET A 60 31.94 9.21 37.13
CA MET A 60 31.34 7.92 36.79
C MET A 60 29.90 8.08 36.26
N LEU A 61 29.11 8.98 36.83
CA LEU A 61 27.75 9.28 36.35
C LEU A 61 27.77 9.92 34.97
N THR A 62 28.71 10.82 34.69
CA THR A 62 28.86 11.43 33.36
C THR A 62 29.31 10.42 32.31
N ILE A 63 30.22 9.50 32.66
CA ILE A 63 30.63 8.41 31.76
C ILE A 63 29.45 7.47 31.51
N LEU A 64 28.67 7.12 32.54
CA LEU A 64 27.47 6.30 32.42
C LEU A 64 26.43 6.96 31.52
N LEU A 65 26.22 8.28 31.67
CA LEU A 65 25.34 9.08 30.81
C LEU A 65 25.83 9.13 29.37
N ILE A 66 27.13 9.33 29.13
CA ILE A 66 27.71 9.34 27.79
C ILE A 66 27.60 7.96 27.13
N PHE A 67 27.79 6.88 27.88
CA PHE A 67 27.67 5.51 27.37
C PHE A 67 26.22 5.12 27.09
N ALA A 68 25.27 5.53 27.96
CA ALA A 68 23.85 5.27 27.79
C ALA A 68 23.23 6.09 26.65
N PHE A 69 23.58 7.38 26.51
CA PHE A 69 23.04 8.23 25.44
C PHE A 69 23.80 8.06 24.12
N GLY A 70 25.11 7.78 24.16
CA GLY A 70 25.93 7.55 22.96
C GLY A 70 25.53 6.28 22.21
N SER A 71 25.19 5.21 22.94
CA SER A 71 24.73 3.95 22.32
C SER A 71 23.33 4.06 21.71
N ALA A 72 22.40 4.75 22.36
CA ALA A 72 21.05 4.96 21.83
C ALA A 72 21.03 5.87 20.58
N ALA A 73 21.82 6.95 20.58
CA ALA A 73 21.93 7.84 19.42
C ALA A 73 22.64 7.19 18.23
N ALA A 74 23.67 6.37 18.48
CA ALA A 74 24.37 5.64 17.43
C ALA A 74 23.50 4.53 16.82
N GLN A 75 22.78 3.76 17.63
CA GLN A 75 21.89 2.69 17.15
C GLN A 75 20.72 3.26 16.33
N THR A 76 20.12 4.37 16.76
CA THR A 76 19.02 5.01 16.01
C THR A 76 19.50 5.61 14.69
N ALA A 77 20.71 6.16 14.64
CA ALA A 77 21.29 6.67 13.40
C ALA A 77 21.63 5.54 12.39
N THR A 78 22.14 4.40 12.86
CA THR A 78 22.46 3.26 11.99
C THR A 78 21.21 2.53 11.48
N THR A 79 20.16 2.38 12.29
CA THR A 79 18.88 1.80 11.83
C THR A 79 18.19 2.70 10.81
N THR A 80 18.13 4.01 11.05
CA THR A 80 17.51 4.96 10.10
C THR A 80 18.23 4.99 8.74
N MET A 81 19.56 4.87 8.74
CA MET A 81 20.36 4.79 7.51
C MET A 81 20.10 3.48 6.74
N ASN A 82 19.99 2.36 7.44
CA ASN A 82 19.68 1.06 6.84
C ASN A 82 18.26 1.01 6.27
N ASP A 83 17.26 1.55 6.97
CA ASP A 83 15.88 1.59 6.50
C ASP A 83 15.73 2.46 5.24
N GLN A 84 16.40 3.60 5.20
CA GLN A 84 16.40 4.47 4.02
C GLN A 84 17.09 3.79 2.82
N TYR A 85 18.21 3.09 3.05
CA TYR A 85 18.90 2.34 2.00
C TYR A 85 18.02 1.20 1.44
N LEU A 86 17.32 0.48 2.32
CA LEU A 86 16.44 -0.62 1.95
C LEU A 86 15.26 -0.15 1.09
N MET A 87 14.66 1.02 1.41
CA MET A 87 13.61 1.61 0.59
C MET A 87 14.08 1.96 -0.84
N VAL A 88 15.34 2.40 -0.98
CA VAL A 88 15.94 2.63 -2.31
C VAL A 88 16.09 1.31 -3.08
N GLU A 89 16.47 0.22 -2.42
CA GLU A 89 16.54 -1.11 -3.06
C GLU A 89 15.16 -1.63 -3.51
N TYR A 90 14.11 -1.36 -2.73
CA TYR A 90 12.73 -1.69 -3.14
C TYR A 90 12.28 -0.89 -4.35
N LEU A 91 12.60 0.41 -4.42
CA LEU A 91 12.31 1.24 -5.60
C LEU A 91 13.07 0.76 -6.84
N ASN A 92 14.35 0.38 -6.69
CA ASN A 92 15.13 -0.20 -7.79
C ASN A 92 14.51 -1.53 -8.26
N THR A 93 14.07 -2.37 -7.32
CA THR A 93 13.37 -3.62 -7.63
C THR A 93 12.09 -3.34 -8.42
N GLN A 94 11.27 -2.38 -7.99
CA GLN A 94 10.07 -1.98 -8.71
C GLN A 94 10.38 -1.47 -10.12
N ALA A 95 11.44 -0.68 -10.30
CA ALA A 95 11.85 -0.18 -11.61
C ALA A 95 12.24 -1.32 -12.56
N VAL A 96 13.04 -2.28 -12.10
CA VAL A 96 13.45 -3.45 -12.89
C VAL A 96 12.25 -4.31 -13.28
N LEU A 97 11.34 -4.57 -12.35
CA LEU A 97 10.11 -5.34 -12.63
C LEU A 97 9.23 -4.61 -13.65
N THR A 98 9.07 -3.30 -13.50
CA THR A 98 8.26 -2.48 -14.41
C THR A 98 8.84 -2.49 -15.82
N ASP A 99 10.16 -2.31 -15.97
CA ASP A 99 10.82 -2.38 -17.28
C ASP A 99 10.73 -3.76 -17.91
N THR A 100 10.84 -4.82 -17.10
CA THR A 100 10.72 -6.20 -17.58
C THR A 100 9.30 -6.49 -18.09
N LEU A 101 8.28 -6.05 -17.35
CA LEU A 101 6.88 -6.15 -17.78
C LEU A 101 6.60 -5.35 -19.05
N ARG A 102 7.17 -4.14 -19.17
CA ARG A 102 7.08 -3.33 -20.39
C ARG A 102 7.64 -4.08 -21.61
N ARG A 103 8.86 -4.62 -21.52
CA ARG A 103 9.47 -5.42 -22.61
C ARG A 103 8.64 -6.66 -22.94
N TYR A 104 8.09 -7.32 -21.92
CA TYR A 104 7.20 -8.47 -22.10
C TYR A 104 5.93 -8.09 -22.87
N ILE A 105 5.29 -6.96 -22.51
CA ILE A 105 4.12 -6.42 -23.22
C ILE A 105 4.47 -6.08 -24.66
N GLU A 106 5.61 -5.43 -24.92
CA GLU A 106 6.07 -5.08 -26.27
C GLU A 106 6.26 -6.32 -27.15
N ALA A 107 6.90 -7.38 -26.61
CA ALA A 107 7.04 -8.65 -27.31
C ALA A 107 5.69 -9.30 -27.63
N LEU A 108 4.73 -9.26 -26.69
CA LEU A 108 3.37 -9.75 -26.93
C LEU A 108 2.63 -8.92 -27.98
N GLN A 109 2.77 -7.59 -27.96
CA GLN A 109 2.13 -6.70 -28.92
C GLN A 109 2.65 -6.93 -30.34
N GLN A 110 3.97 -7.06 -30.52
CA GLN A 110 4.56 -7.40 -31.82
C GLN A 110 4.02 -8.73 -32.34
N ARG A 111 3.92 -9.73 -31.46
CA ARG A 111 3.38 -11.04 -31.80
C ARG A 111 1.91 -10.97 -32.23
N ILE A 112 1.08 -10.29 -31.44
CA ILE A 112 -0.33 -10.06 -31.76
C ILE A 112 -0.46 -9.31 -33.09
N GLY A 113 0.40 -8.30 -33.33
CA GLY A 113 0.43 -7.54 -34.57
C GLY A 113 0.70 -8.42 -35.79
N PHE A 114 1.70 -9.30 -35.72
CA PHE A 114 2.00 -10.26 -36.80
C PHE A 114 0.83 -11.21 -37.07
N ILE A 115 0.26 -11.82 -36.03
CA ILE A 115 -0.88 -12.73 -36.16
C ILE A 115 -2.06 -11.99 -36.79
N LYS A 116 -2.40 -10.79 -36.29
CA LYS A 116 -3.49 -9.96 -36.82
C LYS A 116 -3.27 -9.62 -38.29
N SER A 117 -2.05 -9.24 -38.68
CA SER A 117 -1.70 -8.96 -40.08
C SER A 117 -1.96 -10.17 -40.97
N LYS A 118 -1.48 -11.36 -40.56
CA LYS A 118 -1.64 -12.59 -41.34
C LYS A 118 -3.08 -13.08 -41.38
N THR A 119 -3.83 -12.96 -40.29
CA THR A 119 -5.27 -13.26 -40.27
C THR A 119 -6.05 -12.33 -41.21
N ASN A 120 -5.71 -11.04 -41.25
CA ASN A 120 -6.34 -10.08 -42.17
C ASN A 120 -6.04 -10.40 -43.65
N GLU A 121 -4.80 -10.79 -43.96
CA GLU A 121 -4.40 -11.22 -45.30
C GLU A 121 -5.21 -12.45 -45.76
N ILE A 122 -5.30 -13.48 -44.91
CA ILE A 122 -6.11 -14.68 -45.19
C ILE A 122 -7.59 -14.33 -45.33
N LYS A 123 -8.11 -13.43 -44.48
CA LYS A 123 -9.50 -12.98 -44.56
C LYS A 123 -9.80 -12.31 -45.90
N ALA A 124 -8.96 -11.37 -46.34
CA ALA A 124 -9.15 -10.69 -47.61
C ALA A 124 -9.18 -11.68 -48.80
N ILE A 125 -8.31 -12.69 -48.78
CA ILE A 125 -8.31 -13.76 -49.79
C ILE A 125 -9.60 -14.58 -49.73
N ASN A 126 -10.05 -14.94 -48.53
CA ASN A 126 -11.28 -15.69 -48.33
C ASN A 126 -12.52 -14.90 -48.76
N ASP A 127 -12.54 -13.58 -48.53
CA ASP A 127 -13.64 -12.70 -48.96
C ASP A 127 -13.76 -12.68 -50.49
N VAL A 128 -12.62 -12.66 -51.22
CA VAL A 128 -12.60 -12.80 -52.68
C VAL A 128 -13.07 -14.19 -53.13
N ALA A 129 -12.63 -15.24 -52.44
CA ALA A 129 -13.03 -16.61 -52.75
C ALA A 129 -14.52 -16.87 -52.47
N ALA A 130 -15.11 -16.20 -51.47
CA ALA A 130 -16.51 -16.35 -51.10
C ALA A 130 -17.48 -15.77 -52.14
N ALA A 131 -17.03 -14.84 -52.99
CA ALA A 131 -17.86 -14.26 -54.04
C ALA A 131 -18.27 -15.29 -55.12
N ASP A 132 -17.38 -16.22 -55.48
CA ASP A 132 -17.66 -17.34 -56.38
C ASP A 132 -16.70 -18.52 -56.08
N MET A 133 -17.10 -19.35 -55.13
CA MET A 133 -16.26 -20.42 -54.60
C MET A 133 -15.91 -21.48 -55.66
N HIS A 134 -16.87 -21.84 -56.51
CA HIS A 134 -16.66 -22.86 -57.53
C HIS A 134 -15.61 -22.40 -58.56
N LYS A 135 -15.75 -21.18 -59.09
CA LYS A 135 -14.78 -20.62 -60.04
C LYS A 135 -13.41 -20.41 -59.40
N TYR A 136 -13.37 -19.98 -58.14
CA TYR A 136 -12.12 -19.75 -57.42
C TYR A 136 -11.32 -21.05 -57.23
N VAL A 137 -11.97 -22.14 -56.82
CA VAL A 137 -11.32 -23.45 -56.56
C VAL A 137 -11.00 -24.20 -57.87
N SER A 138 -11.78 -24.00 -58.93
CA SER A 138 -11.48 -24.58 -60.26
C SER A 138 -10.20 -24.03 -60.89
N ASN A 139 -9.66 -22.90 -60.40
CA ASN A 139 -8.35 -22.41 -60.81
C ASN A 139 -7.23 -23.18 -60.06
N PRO A 140 -6.37 -23.95 -60.75
CA PRO A 140 -5.34 -24.77 -60.12
C PRO A 140 -4.31 -23.96 -59.32
N LEU A 141 -4.04 -22.70 -59.68
CA LEU A 141 -3.15 -21.82 -58.92
C LEU A 141 -3.77 -21.45 -57.57
N ASN A 142 -5.07 -21.11 -57.56
CA ASN A 142 -5.79 -20.81 -56.33
C ASN A 142 -5.87 -22.05 -55.43
N ALA A 143 -6.20 -23.21 -55.99
CA ALA A 143 -6.22 -24.49 -55.27
C ALA A 143 -4.88 -24.78 -54.60
N LEU A 144 -3.76 -24.60 -55.30
CA LEU A 144 -2.41 -24.77 -54.73
C LEU A 144 -2.16 -23.80 -53.57
N THR A 145 -2.55 -22.53 -53.69
CA THR A 145 -2.35 -21.56 -52.60
C THR A 145 -3.22 -21.86 -51.38
N ILE A 146 -4.45 -22.38 -51.56
CA ILE A 146 -5.30 -22.85 -50.46
C ILE A 146 -4.61 -24.00 -49.74
N LEU A 147 -4.14 -25.01 -50.48
CA LEU A 147 -3.45 -26.16 -49.90
C LEU A 147 -2.23 -25.73 -49.10
N LYS A 148 -1.38 -24.84 -49.65
CA LYS A 148 -0.24 -24.27 -48.92
C LYS A 148 -0.67 -23.54 -47.64
N ARG A 149 -1.70 -22.68 -47.71
CA ARG A 149 -2.20 -21.93 -46.55
C ARG A 149 -2.66 -22.84 -45.41
N VAL A 150 -3.41 -23.89 -45.75
CA VAL A 150 -3.98 -24.81 -44.75
C VAL A 150 -2.92 -25.75 -44.17
N THR A 151 -1.99 -26.23 -44.99
CA THR A 151 -0.97 -27.21 -44.57
C THR A 151 0.24 -26.57 -43.89
N SER A 152 0.73 -25.45 -44.42
CA SER A 152 1.99 -24.83 -43.96
C SER A 152 1.75 -23.51 -43.23
N ASP A 153 1.05 -22.55 -43.84
CA ASP A 153 0.94 -21.20 -43.26
C ASP A 153 0.15 -21.23 -41.94
N TRP A 154 -0.87 -22.09 -41.83
CA TRP A 154 -1.60 -22.29 -40.58
C TRP A 154 -0.77 -22.98 -39.50
N GLN A 155 0.11 -23.92 -39.88
CA GLN A 155 1.04 -24.54 -38.93
C GLN A 155 2.05 -23.52 -38.43
N MET A 156 2.59 -22.68 -39.30
CA MET A 156 3.48 -21.57 -38.93
C MET A 156 2.76 -20.57 -38.00
N LEU A 157 1.52 -20.18 -38.31
CA LEU A 157 0.74 -19.28 -37.46
C LEU A 157 0.43 -19.88 -36.11
N ARG A 158 0.10 -21.17 -36.05
CA ARG A 158 -0.09 -21.90 -34.79
C ARG A 158 1.20 -21.95 -33.99
N GLN A 159 2.32 -22.28 -34.64
CA GLN A 159 3.63 -22.25 -34.02
C GLN A 159 3.98 -20.84 -33.55
N TYR A 160 3.66 -19.78 -34.28
CA TYR A 160 3.95 -18.42 -33.85
C TYR A 160 3.02 -17.97 -32.70
N ALA A 161 1.76 -18.38 -32.72
CA ALA A 161 0.78 -18.19 -31.65
C ALA A 161 1.06 -19.05 -30.41
N HIS A 162 1.86 -20.12 -30.56
CA HIS A 162 2.38 -20.92 -29.47
C HIS A 162 3.81 -20.54 -29.06
N ASN A 163 4.63 -20.01 -29.99
CA ASN A 163 6.06 -19.81 -29.83
C ASN A 163 6.36 -18.87 -28.68
N ILE A 164 7.05 -19.48 -27.74
CA ILE A 164 7.34 -18.99 -26.42
C ILE A 164 8.67 -18.22 -26.44
N ASP A 165 9.54 -18.43 -27.42
CA ASP A 165 10.97 -18.06 -27.41
C ASP A 165 11.27 -16.64 -26.92
N SER A 166 10.73 -15.60 -27.57
CA SER A 166 11.00 -14.20 -27.18
C SER A 166 10.46 -13.86 -25.79
N THR A 167 9.30 -14.43 -25.42
CA THR A 167 8.72 -14.25 -24.09
C THR A 167 9.39 -15.11 -23.02
N THR A 168 9.91 -16.30 -23.35
CA THR A 168 10.64 -17.16 -22.40
C THR A 168 11.95 -16.56 -22.01
N GLU A 169 12.69 -15.93 -22.92
CA GLU A 169 13.95 -15.31 -22.57
C GLU A 169 13.73 -14.17 -21.57
N ILE A 170 12.69 -13.36 -21.78
CA ILE A 170 12.31 -12.30 -20.85
C ILE A 170 11.92 -12.89 -19.48
N VAL A 171 11.09 -13.95 -19.46
CA VAL A 171 10.67 -14.61 -18.20
C VAL A 171 11.84 -15.32 -17.50
N LYS A 172 12.76 -15.93 -18.27
CA LYS A 172 13.96 -16.59 -17.74
C LYS A 172 14.93 -15.58 -17.16
N ASN A 173 15.18 -14.47 -17.86
CA ASN A 173 15.97 -13.36 -17.34
C ASN A 173 15.34 -12.79 -16.07
N LEU A 174 14.02 -12.57 -16.06
CA LEU A 174 13.32 -12.13 -14.85
C LEU A 174 13.54 -13.09 -13.68
N THR A 175 13.47 -14.40 -13.94
CA THR A 175 13.69 -15.43 -12.90
C THR A 175 15.11 -15.39 -12.34
N ILE A 176 16.10 -15.11 -13.18
CA ILE A 176 17.51 -14.95 -12.78
C ILE A 176 17.68 -13.64 -12.00
N THR A 177 17.22 -12.51 -12.55
CA THR A 177 17.31 -11.18 -11.93
C THR A 177 16.56 -11.14 -10.60
N ARG A 178 15.43 -11.84 -10.47
CA ARG A 178 14.68 -11.93 -9.21
C ARG A 178 15.54 -12.40 -8.04
N LYS A 179 16.56 -13.23 -8.28
CA LYS A 179 17.47 -13.71 -7.23
C LYS A 179 18.37 -12.61 -6.66
N SER A 180 18.66 -11.56 -7.43
CA SER A 180 19.46 -10.42 -6.98
C SER A 180 18.61 -9.22 -6.51
N LEU A 181 17.32 -9.22 -6.82
CA LEU A 181 16.38 -8.19 -6.37
C LEU A 181 16.01 -8.36 -4.90
N LYS A 182 15.67 -7.25 -4.26
CA LYS A 182 15.31 -7.18 -2.85
C LYS A 182 13.81 -6.94 -2.74
N PHE A 183 13.13 -7.84 -2.03
CA PHE A 183 11.69 -7.77 -1.84
C PHE A 183 11.37 -7.51 -0.37
N PRO A 184 10.37 -6.66 -0.08
CA PRO A 184 9.83 -6.58 1.26
C PRO A 184 9.12 -7.90 1.61
N SER A 185 9.17 -8.25 2.88
CA SER A 185 8.36 -9.30 3.48
C SER A 185 6.96 -8.77 3.83
N GLU A 186 6.03 -9.67 4.10
CA GLU A 186 4.70 -9.29 4.62
C GLU A 186 4.81 -8.54 5.96
N SER A 187 5.83 -8.86 6.78
CA SER A 187 6.10 -8.20 8.05
C SER A 187 6.47 -6.72 7.87
N ASP A 188 7.25 -6.40 6.83
CA ASP A 188 7.71 -5.02 6.58
C ASP A 188 6.51 -4.11 6.25
N PHE A 189 5.57 -4.61 5.44
CA PHE A 189 4.31 -3.91 5.18
C PHE A 189 3.47 -3.78 6.45
N ASP A 190 3.32 -4.86 7.20
CA ASP A 190 2.54 -4.89 8.43
C ASP A 190 3.08 -3.89 9.46
N GLU A 191 4.39 -3.78 9.62
CA GLU A 191 5.04 -2.80 10.50
C GLU A 191 4.83 -1.37 9.99
N ALA A 192 4.99 -1.12 8.70
CA ALA A 192 4.76 0.19 8.10
C ALA A 192 3.29 0.66 8.31
N ALA A 193 2.33 -0.24 8.09
CA ALA A 193 0.91 0.03 8.32
C ALA A 193 0.62 0.31 9.81
N LEU A 194 1.22 -0.45 10.73
CA LEU A 194 1.11 -0.20 12.17
C LEU A 194 1.68 1.16 12.57
N ASN A 195 2.85 1.52 12.04
CA ASN A 195 3.48 2.80 12.30
C ASN A 195 2.63 3.96 11.78
N LEU A 196 2.03 3.82 10.60
CA LEU A 196 1.07 4.80 10.06
C LEU A 196 -0.15 4.96 10.97
N LEU A 197 -0.77 3.85 11.40
CA LEU A 197 -1.90 3.88 12.33
C LEU A 197 -1.54 4.53 13.67
N ARG A 198 -0.33 4.29 14.17
CA ARG A 198 0.19 4.94 15.39
C ARG A 198 0.33 6.45 15.20
N ILE A 199 0.91 6.90 14.08
CA ILE A 199 1.04 8.32 13.76
C ILE A 199 -0.35 8.96 13.63
N GLN A 200 -1.26 8.30 12.92
CA GLN A 200 -2.66 8.73 12.80
C GLN A 200 -3.29 8.93 14.18
N GLY A 201 -3.15 7.95 15.09
CA GLY A 201 -3.72 8.02 16.43
C GLY A 201 -3.11 9.14 17.29
N VAL A 202 -1.77 9.28 17.27
CA VAL A 202 -1.06 10.32 18.06
C VAL A 202 -1.44 11.73 17.62
N TYR A 203 -1.57 11.97 16.32
CA TYR A 203 -1.86 13.28 15.76
C TYR A 203 -3.33 13.48 15.37
N GLN A 204 -4.20 12.51 15.69
CA GLN A 204 -5.63 12.52 15.37
C GLN A 204 -5.91 12.85 13.90
N LEU A 205 -5.12 12.25 13.00
CA LEU A 205 -5.20 12.53 11.57
C LEU A 205 -6.44 11.87 10.97
N GLU A 206 -7.08 12.59 10.06
CA GLU A 206 -8.27 12.11 9.35
C GLU A 206 -7.88 11.09 8.28
N PRO A 207 -8.46 9.86 8.29
CA PRO A 207 -8.19 8.83 7.29
C PRO A 207 -8.41 9.29 5.85
N GLU A 208 -9.43 10.11 5.61
CA GLU A 208 -9.76 10.65 4.28
C GLU A 208 -8.63 11.52 3.72
N ARG A 209 -8.06 12.40 4.56
CA ARG A 209 -6.93 13.26 4.20
C ARG A 209 -5.64 12.46 4.01
N LEU A 210 -5.37 11.53 4.92
CA LEU A 210 -4.23 10.62 4.80
C LEU A 210 -4.28 9.81 3.49
N ALA A 211 -5.47 9.33 3.12
CA ALA A 211 -5.67 8.52 1.93
C ALA A 211 -5.49 9.29 0.61
N VAL A 212 -5.47 10.63 0.64
CA VAL A 212 -5.08 11.47 -0.52
C VAL A 212 -3.65 12.00 -0.42
N GLY A 213 -2.90 11.58 0.62
CA GLY A 213 -1.52 11.97 0.86
C GLY A 213 -1.40 13.38 1.47
N GLU A 214 -2.44 13.88 2.13
CA GLU A 214 -2.50 15.23 2.70
C GLU A 214 -2.51 15.18 4.24
N VAL A 215 -1.72 16.06 4.85
CA VAL A 215 -1.75 16.32 6.30
C VAL A 215 -1.81 17.83 6.50
N ASN A 216 -2.83 18.32 7.22
CA ASN A 216 -3.02 19.74 7.54
C ASN A 216 -2.96 20.68 6.31
N GLY A 217 -3.59 20.31 5.19
CA GLY A 217 -3.57 21.14 3.97
C GLY A 217 -2.34 20.96 3.09
N ILE A 218 -1.35 20.17 3.53
CA ILE A 218 -0.08 19.98 2.81
C ILE A 218 -0.05 18.59 2.20
N LYS A 219 0.11 18.52 0.87
CA LYS A 219 0.33 17.26 0.15
C LYS A 219 1.76 16.77 0.41
N LEU A 220 1.89 15.74 1.22
CA LEU A 220 3.15 15.12 1.63
C LEU A 220 3.46 13.83 0.88
N GLY A 221 2.43 13.13 0.38
CA GLY A 221 2.57 11.79 -0.18
C GLY A 221 1.74 11.53 -1.42
N ALA A 222 1.91 10.33 -1.97
CA ALA A 222 1.05 9.79 -3.00
C ALA A 222 -0.36 9.50 -2.45
N ALA A 223 -1.36 9.56 -3.32
CA ALA A 223 -2.70 9.14 -2.96
C ALA A 223 -2.77 7.61 -2.89
N MET A 224 -3.48 7.10 -1.89
CA MET A 224 -3.71 5.68 -1.69
C MET A 224 -4.82 5.18 -2.61
N SER A 225 -4.69 3.94 -3.09
CA SER A 225 -5.74 3.22 -3.80
C SER A 225 -6.85 2.74 -2.83
N TRP A 226 -8.00 2.30 -3.36
CA TRP A 226 -9.02 1.65 -2.53
C TRP A 226 -8.48 0.37 -1.87
N SER A 227 -7.56 -0.34 -2.54
CA SER A 227 -6.96 -1.58 -2.04
C SER A 227 -6.03 -1.31 -0.85
N ASP A 228 -5.23 -0.24 -0.93
CA ASP A 228 -4.32 0.13 0.16
C ASP A 228 -5.12 0.50 1.42
N CYS A 229 -6.22 1.25 1.27
CA CYS A 229 -7.13 1.58 2.37
C CYS A 229 -7.79 0.33 2.98
N LEU A 230 -8.20 -0.62 2.14
CA LEU A 230 -8.75 -1.91 2.59
C LEU A 230 -7.71 -2.71 3.39
N GLU A 231 -6.44 -2.72 2.99
CA GLU A 231 -5.36 -3.40 3.72
C GLU A 231 -5.09 -2.76 5.09
N ILE A 232 -5.02 -1.43 5.17
CA ILE A 232 -4.90 -0.72 6.45
C ILE A 232 -6.10 -1.02 7.35
N GLY A 233 -7.31 -1.01 6.80
CA GLY A 233 -8.52 -1.39 7.53
C GLY A 233 -8.44 -2.82 8.06
N ARG A 234 -8.00 -3.78 7.26
CA ARG A 234 -7.79 -5.18 7.69
C ARG A 234 -6.74 -5.29 8.78
N LYS A 235 -5.66 -4.51 8.70
CA LYS A 235 -4.63 -4.46 9.74
C LYS A 235 -5.20 -3.92 11.06
N SER A 236 -6.01 -2.86 10.99
CA SER A 236 -6.72 -2.30 12.14
C SER A 236 -7.68 -3.33 12.78
N VAL A 237 -8.39 -4.15 11.98
CA VAL A 237 -9.20 -5.26 12.50
C VAL A 237 -8.34 -6.28 13.25
N LYS A 238 -7.17 -6.65 12.72
CA LYS A 238 -6.25 -7.60 13.37
C LYS A 238 -5.74 -7.06 14.72
N ASN A 239 -5.59 -5.74 14.85
CA ASN A 239 -5.18 -5.08 16.09
C ASN A 239 -6.32 -4.91 17.12
N GLY A 240 -7.58 -5.11 16.72
CA GLY A 240 -8.75 -4.90 17.57
C GLY A 240 -9.32 -3.47 17.51
N ASP A 241 -8.75 -2.59 16.69
CA ASP A 241 -9.18 -1.20 16.55
C ASP A 241 -10.34 -1.08 15.54
N PHE A 242 -11.51 -1.61 15.91
CA PHE A 242 -12.66 -1.71 15.00
C PHE A 242 -13.20 -0.34 14.55
N VAL A 243 -13.09 0.70 15.39
CA VAL A 243 -13.49 2.07 15.03
C VAL A 243 -12.61 2.62 13.91
N ILE A 244 -11.29 2.50 14.05
CA ILE A 244 -10.33 2.93 13.03
C ILE A 244 -10.50 2.11 11.77
N ALA A 245 -10.68 0.79 11.91
CA ALA A 245 -10.93 -0.10 10.81
C ALA A 245 -12.17 0.31 10.00
N LYS A 246 -13.27 0.68 10.67
CA LYS A 246 -14.48 1.15 10.01
C LYS A 246 -14.22 2.36 9.12
N PHE A 247 -13.55 3.39 9.65
CA PHE A 247 -13.22 4.58 8.86
C PHE A 247 -12.40 4.24 7.62
N TRP A 248 -11.35 3.41 7.75
CA TRP A 248 -10.55 3.00 6.59
C TRP A 248 -11.34 2.20 5.55
N MET A 249 -12.31 1.39 5.97
CA MET A 249 -13.21 0.70 5.04
C MET A 249 -14.17 1.67 4.33
N GLU A 250 -14.68 2.68 5.03
CA GLU A 250 -15.55 3.71 4.45
C GLU A 250 -14.78 4.55 3.42
N VAL A 251 -13.53 4.93 3.73
CA VAL A 251 -12.62 5.57 2.78
C VAL A 251 -12.36 4.68 1.56
N ALA A 252 -12.12 3.38 1.77
CA ALA A 252 -11.93 2.42 0.69
C ALA A 252 -13.17 2.34 -0.22
N LEU A 253 -14.39 2.33 0.35
CA LEU A 253 -15.64 2.36 -0.42
C LEU A 253 -15.80 3.67 -1.19
N GLY A 254 -15.50 4.81 -0.57
CA GLY A 254 -15.61 6.13 -1.19
C GLY A 254 -14.67 6.32 -2.39
N LYS A 255 -13.54 5.60 -2.41
CA LYS A 255 -12.60 5.59 -3.53
C LYS A 255 -13.03 4.72 -4.72
N LEU A 256 -14.02 3.84 -4.55
CA LEU A 256 -14.53 3.07 -5.69
C LEU A 256 -15.34 3.98 -6.61
N PRO A 257 -15.22 3.84 -7.94
CA PRO A 257 -16.05 4.60 -8.85
C PRO A 257 -17.51 4.35 -8.52
N ALA A 258 -18.31 5.42 -8.56
CA ALA A 258 -19.74 5.33 -8.31
C ALA A 258 -20.32 4.28 -9.27
N VAL A 259 -20.99 3.28 -8.69
CA VAL A 259 -21.82 2.39 -9.50
C VAL A 259 -22.90 3.29 -10.05
N ALA A 260 -22.87 3.53 -11.37
CA ALA A 260 -23.89 4.30 -12.08
C ALA A 260 -25.27 3.85 -11.55
N GLY A 261 -25.88 4.70 -10.72
CA GLY A 261 -27.08 4.36 -9.94
C GLY A 261 -27.12 4.81 -8.48
N ALA A 262 -26.02 5.28 -7.85
CA ALA A 262 -26.07 5.78 -6.47
C ALA A 262 -25.51 7.20 -6.32
N LEU A 263 -26.47 8.14 -6.30
CA LEU A 263 -26.45 9.55 -5.87
C LEU A 263 -25.36 10.50 -6.41
N MET A 264 -25.86 11.49 -7.15
CA MET A 264 -25.36 12.86 -7.20
C MET A 264 -25.15 13.42 -5.79
N VAL A 265 -23.89 13.65 -5.36
CA VAL A 265 -23.40 14.87 -4.67
C VAL A 265 -21.87 14.82 -4.72
N ALA A 266 -21.27 15.26 -5.83
CA ALA A 266 -19.93 15.85 -5.84
C ALA A 266 -19.79 16.56 -7.18
N ALA A 267 -20.00 17.87 -7.14
CA ALA A 267 -19.86 18.74 -8.29
C ALA A 267 -18.41 18.76 -8.79
N ASN A 268 -18.28 18.78 -10.11
CA ASN A 268 -17.20 19.38 -10.89
C ASN A 268 -15.80 18.77 -10.79
N ALA A 269 -15.54 17.79 -11.67
CA ALA A 269 -14.29 17.72 -12.44
C ALA A 269 -14.52 16.93 -13.75
N THR A 270 -14.67 17.68 -14.85
CA THR A 270 -14.32 17.31 -16.24
C THR A 270 -12.90 16.73 -16.26
N GLU A 271 -12.48 15.74 -17.04
CA GLU A 271 -12.88 15.18 -18.33
C GLU A 271 -12.10 13.85 -18.47
N GLY A 272 -12.68 12.82 -19.10
CA GLY A 272 -11.92 11.63 -19.51
C GLY A 272 -12.71 10.33 -19.51
N MET A 273 -13.27 10.00 -20.68
CA MET A 273 -13.68 8.65 -21.08
C MET A 273 -14.86 8.02 -20.32
N THR A 274 -16.08 8.39 -20.72
CA THR A 274 -17.28 7.61 -20.45
C THR A 274 -17.32 6.38 -21.37
N SER A 275 -16.75 5.27 -20.95
CA SER A 275 -17.19 3.96 -21.45
C SER A 275 -18.43 3.55 -20.66
N THR A 276 -19.55 3.47 -21.38
CA THR A 276 -20.84 2.93 -20.92
C THR A 276 -20.75 1.41 -20.73
N GLU A 277 -19.91 0.98 -19.80
CA GLU A 277 -19.89 -0.39 -19.29
C GLU A 277 -20.34 -0.33 -17.83
N GLY A 278 -21.26 -1.20 -17.43
CA GLY A 278 -21.62 -1.34 -16.01
C GLY A 278 -20.36 -1.52 -15.16
N PRO A 279 -20.40 -1.26 -13.84
CA PRO A 279 -19.21 -1.30 -13.00
C PRO A 279 -18.44 -2.60 -13.24
N SER A 280 -17.17 -2.45 -13.67
CA SER A 280 -16.26 -3.55 -14.00
C SER A 280 -16.37 -4.66 -12.95
N ALA A 281 -16.26 -5.92 -13.38
CA ALA A 281 -16.28 -7.07 -12.47
C ALA A 281 -15.31 -6.89 -11.29
N GLU A 282 -14.20 -6.20 -11.53
CA GLU A 282 -13.24 -5.79 -10.50
C GLU A 282 -13.85 -4.88 -9.43
N VAL A 283 -14.53 -3.79 -9.83
CA VAL A 283 -15.18 -2.85 -8.90
C VAL A 283 -16.29 -3.54 -8.09
N ARG A 284 -17.04 -4.45 -8.71
CA ARG A 284 -18.04 -5.26 -8.00
C ARG A 284 -17.40 -6.19 -6.97
N ASN A 285 -16.31 -6.85 -7.33
CA ASN A 285 -15.55 -7.71 -6.42
C ASN A 285 -14.90 -6.91 -5.29
N ALA A 286 -14.34 -5.74 -5.58
CA ALA A 286 -13.77 -4.83 -4.59
C ALA A 286 -14.82 -4.37 -3.58
N ARG A 287 -15.98 -3.90 -4.06
CA ARG A 287 -17.11 -3.51 -3.19
C ARG A 287 -17.59 -4.67 -2.32
N LEU A 288 -17.66 -5.89 -2.87
CA LEU A 288 -18.01 -7.09 -2.11
C LEU A 288 -17.00 -7.34 -0.97
N GLN A 289 -15.70 -7.29 -1.25
CA GLN A 289 -14.65 -7.50 -0.25
C GLN A 289 -14.69 -6.46 0.88
N ILE A 290 -14.87 -5.18 0.55
CA ILE A 290 -14.90 -4.12 1.56
C ILE A 290 -16.17 -4.23 2.41
N MET A 291 -17.32 -4.48 1.79
CA MET A 291 -18.60 -4.64 2.53
C MET A 291 -18.60 -5.89 3.42
N GLU A 292 -17.98 -6.99 2.99
CA GLU A 292 -17.78 -8.18 3.84
C GLU A 292 -16.94 -7.84 5.08
N ALA A 293 -15.85 -7.09 4.89
CA ALA A 293 -15.00 -6.64 6.00
C ALA A 293 -15.77 -5.69 6.95
N LEU A 294 -16.56 -4.75 6.42
CA LEU A 294 -17.43 -3.88 7.22
C LEU A 294 -18.45 -4.66 8.06
N ALA A 295 -19.09 -5.68 7.50
CA ALA A 295 -20.01 -6.52 8.28
C ALA A 295 -19.32 -7.21 9.47
N ILE A 296 -18.08 -7.66 9.28
CA ILE A 296 -17.27 -8.24 10.36
C ILE A 296 -16.95 -7.17 11.41
N ILE A 297 -16.56 -5.97 10.98
CA ILE A 297 -16.27 -4.82 11.85
C ILE A 297 -17.49 -4.44 12.69
N GLU A 298 -18.64 -4.18 12.06
CA GLU A 298 -19.90 -3.83 12.73
C GLU A 298 -20.32 -4.92 13.72
N SER A 299 -20.14 -6.20 13.35
CA SER A 299 -20.42 -7.33 14.25
C SER A 299 -19.51 -7.35 15.49
N ASN A 300 -18.27 -6.88 15.39
CA ASN A 300 -17.35 -6.79 16.53
C ASN A 300 -17.58 -5.52 17.36
N MET A 301 -18.07 -4.44 16.75
CA MET A 301 -18.51 -3.23 17.46
C MET A 301 -19.84 -3.44 18.22
N GLY A 302 -20.59 -4.51 17.92
CA GLY A 302 -21.86 -4.83 18.57
C GLY A 302 -23.09 -4.33 17.81
N ASN A 303 -22.90 -3.70 16.65
CA ASN A 303 -23.95 -3.24 15.75
C ASN A 303 -24.44 -4.41 14.89
N LEU A 304 -25.04 -5.41 15.55
CA LEU A 304 -25.42 -6.67 14.92
C LEU A 304 -26.51 -6.50 13.85
N ASP A 305 -27.43 -5.54 14.04
CA ASP A 305 -28.49 -5.24 13.07
C ASP A 305 -27.90 -4.73 11.75
N SER A 306 -27.03 -3.71 11.81
CA SER A 306 -26.31 -3.19 10.64
C SER A 306 -25.47 -4.26 9.95
N ALA A 307 -24.77 -5.10 10.72
CA ALA A 307 -23.99 -6.21 10.19
C ALA A 307 -24.87 -7.22 9.44
N LEU A 308 -26.04 -7.57 9.98
CA LEU A 308 -26.98 -8.49 9.33
C LEU A 308 -27.61 -7.87 8.08
N ASP A 309 -27.92 -6.57 8.09
CA ASP A 309 -28.44 -5.88 6.91
C ASP A 309 -27.42 -5.89 5.76
N ILE A 310 -26.16 -5.53 6.04
CA ILE A 310 -25.06 -5.63 5.07
C ILE A 310 -24.94 -7.06 4.53
N ILE A 311 -24.95 -8.08 5.40
CA ILE A 311 -24.80 -9.47 4.96
C ILE A 311 -25.99 -9.91 4.09
N ASN A 312 -27.21 -9.57 4.48
CA ASN A 312 -28.41 -9.92 3.74
C ASN A 312 -28.47 -9.22 2.38
N THR A 313 -28.08 -7.94 2.30
CA THR A 313 -27.98 -7.21 1.02
C THR A 313 -26.93 -7.82 0.10
N LEU A 314 -25.78 -8.25 0.63
CA LEU A 314 -24.76 -8.95 -0.15
C LEU A 314 -25.21 -10.34 -0.61
N LEU A 315 -25.91 -11.11 0.25
CA LEU A 315 -26.42 -12.45 -0.09
C LEU A 315 -27.54 -12.41 -1.15
N LYS A 316 -28.34 -11.34 -1.22
CA LYS A 316 -29.30 -11.15 -2.32
C LYS A 316 -28.61 -11.16 -3.69
N LYS A 317 -27.41 -10.56 -3.78
CA LYS A 317 -26.61 -10.50 -5.00
C LYS A 317 -25.70 -11.73 -5.18
N HIS A 318 -25.26 -12.34 -4.09
CA HIS A 318 -24.30 -13.45 -4.07
C HIS A 318 -24.77 -14.61 -3.17
N PRO A 319 -25.86 -15.31 -3.52
CA PRO A 319 -26.53 -16.27 -2.63
C PRO A 319 -25.67 -17.48 -2.27
N LYS A 320 -24.70 -17.85 -3.12
CA LYS A 320 -23.81 -19.01 -2.92
C LYS A 320 -22.47 -18.67 -2.25
N ASN A 321 -22.27 -17.42 -1.79
CA ASN A 321 -21.00 -17.04 -1.16
C ASN A 321 -20.85 -17.70 0.22
N LYS A 322 -19.96 -18.69 0.30
CA LYS A 322 -19.68 -19.45 1.53
C LYS A 322 -19.20 -18.57 2.68
N ASN A 323 -18.42 -17.53 2.42
CA ASN A 323 -17.89 -16.67 3.46
C ASN A 323 -19.01 -15.81 4.08
N LEU A 324 -19.87 -15.22 3.25
CA LEU A 324 -21.03 -14.46 3.74
C LEU A 324 -21.99 -15.31 4.57
N LEU A 325 -22.24 -16.56 4.15
CA LEU A 325 -23.06 -17.51 4.93
C LEU A 325 -22.41 -17.84 6.29
N LYS A 326 -21.10 -18.08 6.32
CA LYS A 326 -20.35 -18.28 7.57
C LYS A 326 -20.39 -17.05 8.47
N THR A 327 -20.22 -15.85 7.90
CA THR A 327 -20.29 -14.59 8.64
C THR A 327 -21.69 -14.38 9.20
N LYS A 328 -22.75 -14.61 8.41
CA LYS A 328 -24.15 -14.55 8.85
C LYS A 328 -24.40 -15.41 10.09
N THR A 329 -24.07 -16.70 10.01
CA THR A 329 -24.27 -17.63 11.13
C THR A 329 -23.48 -17.21 12.37
N ARG A 330 -22.27 -16.63 12.20
CA ARG A 330 -21.48 -16.08 13.31
C ARG A 330 -22.17 -14.87 13.95
N VAL A 331 -22.71 -13.94 13.15
CA VAL A 331 -23.41 -12.75 13.64
C VAL A 331 -24.72 -13.13 14.33
N GLU A 332 -25.54 -14.02 13.73
CA GLU A 332 -26.78 -14.52 14.34
C GLU A 332 -26.53 -15.24 15.66
N ARG A 333 -25.43 -16.01 15.77
CA ARG A 333 -25.03 -16.64 17.03
C ARG A 333 -24.70 -15.60 18.10
N LYS A 334 -24.02 -14.50 17.73
CA LYS A 334 -23.77 -13.38 18.66
C LYS A 334 -25.08 -12.69 19.06
N PHE A 335 -26.03 -12.54 18.14
CA PHE A 335 -27.34 -11.93 18.37
C PHE A 335 -28.19 -12.73 19.36
N ARG A 336 -28.16 -14.07 19.25
CA ARG A 336 -28.89 -14.99 20.15
C ARG A 336 -28.29 -15.12 21.55
N LYS A 337 -27.02 -14.76 21.75
CA LYS A 337 -26.40 -14.80 23.10
C LYS A 337 -26.93 -13.60 23.91
N PRO A 338 -27.71 -13.81 24.98
CA PRO A 338 -28.20 -12.70 25.79
C PRO A 338 -27.03 -11.94 26.42
N LYS A 339 -27.17 -10.61 26.60
CA LYS A 339 -26.26 -9.69 27.34
C LYS A 339 -26.10 -10.11 28.83
N LYS A 340 -25.65 -11.33 29.14
CA LYS A 340 -25.57 -11.88 30.50
C LYS A 340 -24.38 -11.33 31.32
N ASN A 341 -23.44 -10.62 30.71
CA ASN A 341 -22.24 -10.14 31.40
C ASN A 341 -22.40 -8.77 32.08
N SER A 342 -23.45 -8.00 31.81
CA SER A 342 -23.66 -6.71 32.50
C SER A 342 -24.26 -6.86 33.92
N LYS A 343 -24.97 -7.95 34.20
CA LYS A 343 -25.56 -8.18 35.53
C LYS A 343 -24.57 -8.75 36.55
N LYS A 344 -23.58 -9.55 36.13
CA LYS A 344 -22.55 -10.10 37.04
C LYS A 344 -21.60 -9.02 37.59
N ALA A 345 -21.21 -8.06 36.76
CA ALA A 345 -20.40 -6.91 37.20
C ALA A 345 -21.15 -6.00 38.20
N SER A 346 -22.46 -5.80 38.02
CA SER A 346 -23.27 -4.99 38.94
C SER A 346 -23.52 -5.67 40.30
N LYS A 347 -23.49 -7.01 40.36
CA LYS A 347 -23.67 -7.76 41.62
C LYS A 347 -22.37 -7.78 42.43
N GLN A 348 -21.24 -7.96 41.74
CA GLN A 348 -19.92 -7.98 42.38
C GLN A 348 -19.45 -6.59 42.84
N SER A 349 -19.88 -5.51 42.18
CA SER A 349 -19.68 -4.13 42.66
C SER A 349 -20.57 -3.74 43.85
N LYS A 350 -21.69 -4.46 44.09
CA LYS A 350 -22.54 -4.22 45.26
C LYS A 350 -22.11 -5.05 46.47
N GLU A 351 -21.54 -6.24 46.26
CA GLU A 351 -20.95 -7.06 47.34
C GLU A 351 -19.65 -6.45 47.89
N ASN A 352 -18.79 -5.87 47.04
CA ASN A 352 -17.54 -5.23 47.50
C ASN A 352 -17.72 -3.84 48.15
N LYS A 353 -18.95 -3.32 48.23
CA LYS A 353 -19.29 -2.07 48.96
C LYS A 353 -19.99 -2.34 50.29
N ALA A 354 -20.23 -3.61 50.63
CA ALA A 354 -20.92 -4.04 51.85
C ALA A 354 -20.02 -4.88 52.78
N GLN A 355 -18.70 -4.87 52.56
CA GLN A 355 -17.68 -5.42 53.46
C GLN A 355 -16.79 -4.31 53.99
#